data_AF-A0A4U6L4U0-F1
#
_entry.id   AF-A0A4U6L4U0-F1
#
_cell.length_a   1.000
_cell.length_b   1.000
_cell.length_c   1.000
_cell.angle_alpha   90.00
_cell.angle_beta   90.00
_cell.angle_gamma   90.00
#
_symmetry.space_group_name_H-M   'P 1'
#
loop_
_entity.id
_entity.type
_entity.pdbx_description
1 polymer ?
#
loop_
_entity_poly.entity_id
_entity_poly.type
_entity_poly.pdbx_seq_one_letter_code
_entity_poly.pdbx_strand_id
1 'polypeptide(L)'
;EVKQRLRTGTVVTTDDRNWELRYSASALRFNLSRAVAIDMESATIAAQGYRFRVPYGTLLCVSDKPLHGEIKLPGQANRFYEGAISEHLQIG
;
A
#
# COMPACT_ATOMS: atom_id res chain seq x y z
N GLU A 1 21.06 -2.97 -0.89
CA GLU A 1 20.13 -4.13 -0.92
C GLU A 1 18.65 -3.70 -0.97
N VAL A 2 18.17 -2.85 -0.06
CA VAL A 2 16.76 -2.39 0.01
C VAL A 2 16.20 -1.85 -1.31
N LYS A 3 16.96 -1.02 -2.05
CA LYS A 3 16.54 -0.51 -3.37
C LYS A 3 16.15 -1.60 -4.38
N GLN A 4 16.70 -2.81 -4.27
CA GLN A 4 16.36 -3.93 -5.15
C GLN A 4 15.01 -4.57 -4.80
N ARG A 5 14.50 -4.33 -3.58
CA ARG A 5 13.20 -4.85 -3.10
C ARG A 5 12.06 -3.85 -3.33
N LEU A 6 12.37 -2.61 -3.68
CA LEU A 6 11.38 -1.58 -3.96
C LEU A 6 10.64 -1.87 -5.27
N ARG A 7 9.32 -1.70 -5.24
CA ARG A 7 8.47 -1.67 -6.44
C ARG A 7 7.98 -0.25 -6.65
N THR A 8 7.96 0.17 -7.90
CA THR A 8 7.38 1.46 -8.31
C THR A 8 6.21 1.18 -9.23
N GLY A 9 5.11 1.90 -9.05
CA GLY A 9 3.91 1.73 -9.85
C GLY A 9 2.76 2.59 -9.34
N THR A 10 1.59 2.41 -9.94
CA THR A 10 0.36 3.07 -9.51
C THR A 10 -0.25 2.35 -8.31
N VAL A 11 -0.94 3.10 -7.46
CA VAL A 11 -1.68 2.58 -6.30
C VAL A 11 -3.15 2.94 -6.49
N VAL A 12 -4.05 2.00 -6.21
CA VAL A 12 -5.49 2.28 -6.13
C VAL A 12 -5.81 2.71 -4.70
N THR A 13 -6.27 3.93 -4.54
CA THR A 13 -6.78 4.43 -3.27
C THR A 13 -8.30 4.20 -3.18
N THR A 14 -8.76 3.62 -2.07
CA THR A 14 -10.17 3.32 -1.79
C THR A 14 -10.52 3.67 -0.35
N ASP A 15 -11.77 4.04 -0.07
CA ASP A 15 -12.30 4.25 1.27
C ASP A 15 -12.97 2.99 1.86
N ASP A 16 -13.22 1.97 1.03
CA ASP A 16 -13.81 0.70 1.45
C ASP A 16 -12.75 -0.27 1.99
N ARG A 17 -12.78 -0.54 3.31
CA ARG A 17 -11.94 -1.58 3.94
C ARG A 17 -12.36 -3.00 3.59
N ASN A 18 -13.61 -3.21 3.20
CA ASN A 18 -14.14 -4.52 2.81
C ASN A 18 -13.86 -4.85 1.34
N TRP A 19 -12.98 -4.09 0.67
CA TRP A 19 -12.69 -4.26 -0.76
C TRP A 19 -12.27 -5.70 -1.11
N GLU A 20 -11.65 -6.42 -0.17
CA GLU A 20 -11.23 -7.83 -0.29
C GLU A 20 -12.43 -8.77 -0.40
N LEU A 21 -13.50 -8.53 0.38
CA LEU A 21 -14.75 -9.29 0.33
C LEU A 21 -15.50 -9.07 -0.99
N ARG A 22 -15.23 -7.94 -1.67
CA ARG A 22 -15.81 -7.57 -2.96
C ARG A 22 -14.78 -7.67 -4.08
N TYR A 23 -13.82 -8.60 -3.97
CA TYR A 23 -12.71 -8.73 -4.91
C TYR A 23 -13.16 -8.67 -6.38
N SER A 24 -14.22 -9.38 -6.79
CA SER A 24 -14.69 -9.37 -8.17
C SER A 24 -15.03 -7.97 -8.71
N ALA A 25 -15.55 -7.07 -7.86
CA ALA A 25 -15.86 -5.70 -8.23
C ALA A 25 -14.59 -4.83 -8.26
N SER A 26 -13.72 -4.98 -7.26
CA SER A 26 -12.47 -4.23 -7.14
C SER A 26 -11.41 -4.65 -8.18
N ALA A 27 -11.42 -5.93 -8.57
CA ALA A 27 -10.45 -6.55 -9.46
C ALA A 27 -10.47 -5.94 -10.86
N LEU A 28 -11.64 -5.58 -11.39
CA LEU A 28 -11.74 -4.93 -12.69
C LEU A 28 -10.95 -3.61 -12.69
N ARG A 29 -11.17 -2.77 -11.67
CA ARG A 29 -10.49 -1.48 -11.55
C ARG A 29 -8.99 -1.66 -11.31
N PHE A 30 -8.61 -2.63 -10.48
CA PHE A 30 -7.21 -2.96 -10.19
C PHE A 30 -6.45 -3.46 -11.43
N ASN A 31 -7.08 -4.33 -12.22
CA ASN A 31 -6.50 -4.87 -13.45
C ASN A 31 -6.36 -3.77 -14.54
N LEU A 32 -7.37 -2.92 -14.70
CA LEU A 32 -7.33 -1.82 -15.68
C LEU A 32 -6.26 -0.77 -15.33
N SER A 33 -6.09 -0.46 -14.04
CA SER A 33 -5.11 0.54 -13.58
C SER A 33 -3.66 0.04 -13.57
N ARG A 34 -3.45 -1.28 -13.76
CA ARG A 34 -2.16 -1.96 -13.57
C ARG A 34 -1.50 -1.61 -12.23
N ALA A 35 -2.33 -1.42 -11.20
CA ALA A 35 -1.85 -1.02 -9.90
C ALA A 35 -1.03 -2.13 -9.24
N VAL A 36 -0.02 -1.72 -8.49
CA VAL A 36 0.89 -2.62 -7.76
C VAL A 36 0.46 -2.82 -6.31
N ALA A 37 -0.43 -1.96 -5.80
CA ALA A 37 -0.93 -1.99 -4.43
C ALA A 37 -2.30 -1.28 -4.30
N ILE A 38 -2.97 -1.51 -3.17
CA ILE A 38 -4.18 -0.81 -2.73
C ILE A 38 -3.88 -0.15 -1.39
N ASP A 39 -4.34 1.09 -1.22
CA ASP A 39 -4.24 1.84 0.04
C ASP A 39 -5.49 2.71 0.25
N MET A 40 -5.49 3.59 1.25
CA MET A 40 -6.64 4.42 1.60
C MET A 40 -6.38 5.94 1.54
N GLU A 41 -5.15 6.39 1.25
CA GLU A 41 -4.78 7.81 1.39
C GLU A 41 -3.96 8.40 0.23
N SER A 42 -3.17 7.61 -0.50
CA SER A 42 -2.15 8.11 -1.43
C SER A 42 -2.68 9.05 -2.51
N ALA A 43 -3.82 8.72 -3.13
CA ALA A 43 -4.43 9.58 -4.15
C ALA A 43 -4.89 10.92 -3.57
N THR A 44 -5.40 10.93 -2.33
CA THR A 44 -5.83 12.16 -1.64
C THR A 44 -4.62 13.06 -1.35
N ILE A 45 -3.52 12.48 -0.84
CA ILE A 45 -2.27 13.20 -0.60
C ILE A 45 -1.72 13.79 -1.90
N ALA A 46 -1.66 13.00 -2.97
CA ALA A 46 -1.16 13.46 -4.27
C ALA A 46 -2.03 14.58 -4.87
N ALA A 47 -3.36 14.44 -4.83
CA ALA A 47 -4.27 15.43 -5.35
C ALA A 47 -4.15 16.77 -4.61
N GLN A 48 -4.10 16.74 -3.28
CA GLN A 48 -3.99 17.95 -2.47
C GLN A 48 -2.58 18.56 -2.54
N GLY A 49 -1.53 17.75 -2.50
CA GLY A 49 -0.16 18.21 -2.71
C GLY A 49 0.00 18.94 -4.04
N TYR A 50 -0.58 18.39 -5.11
CA TYR A 50 -0.63 19.06 -6.41
C TYR A 50 -1.41 20.37 -6.36
N ARG A 51 -2.62 20.36 -5.77
CA ARG A 51 -3.49 21.55 -5.65
C ARG A 51 -2.85 22.69 -4.87
N PHE A 52 -2.09 22.39 -3.83
CA PHE A 52 -1.43 23.36 -2.96
C PHE A 52 0.03 23.63 -3.34
N ARG A 53 0.55 22.96 -4.39
CA ARG A 53 1.94 23.09 -4.86
C ARG A 53 2.97 22.76 -3.78
N VAL A 54 2.63 21.82 -2.89
CA VAL A 54 3.54 21.29 -1.87
C VAL A 54 4.17 20.02 -2.43
N PRO A 55 5.50 19.84 -2.41
CA PRO A 55 6.13 18.58 -2.83
C PRO A 55 5.58 17.39 -2.05
N TYR A 56 5.23 16.31 -2.73
CA TYR A 56 4.62 15.13 -2.13
C TYR A 56 5.20 13.82 -2.69
N GLY A 57 5.09 12.77 -1.90
CA GLY A 57 5.48 11.41 -2.25
C GLY A 57 4.94 10.42 -1.23
N THR A 58 4.79 9.17 -1.64
CA THR A 58 4.29 8.09 -0.78
C THR A 58 5.23 6.90 -0.85
N LEU A 59 5.80 6.52 0.28
CA LEU A 59 6.50 5.26 0.47
C LEU A 59 5.56 4.34 1.26
N LEU A 60 5.28 3.15 0.73
CA LEU A 60 4.34 2.21 1.35
C LEU A 60 5.06 0.92 1.72
N CYS A 61 4.80 0.43 2.93
CA CYS A 61 5.20 -0.92 3.32
C CYS A 61 4.05 -1.88 3.00
N VAL A 62 4.32 -2.91 2.20
CA VAL A 62 3.31 -3.93 1.89
C VAL A 62 3.03 -4.73 3.15
N SER A 63 1.84 -4.55 3.73
CA SER A 63 1.45 -5.23 4.98
C SER A 63 0.97 -6.65 4.74
N ASP A 64 0.20 -6.86 3.67
CA ASP A 64 -0.50 -8.10 3.37
C ASP A 64 -0.54 -8.34 1.86
N LYS A 65 -0.49 -9.61 1.47
CA LYS A 65 -0.73 -10.02 0.09
C LYS A 65 -2.16 -10.56 0.03
N PRO A 66 -3.08 -9.97 -0.76
CA PRO A 66 -4.50 -10.35 -0.80
C PRO A 66 -4.79 -11.74 -1.39
N LEU A 67 -3.81 -12.63 -1.41
CA LEU A 67 -3.88 -14.00 -1.93
C LEU A 67 -3.36 -15.05 -0.92
N HIS A 68 -3.04 -14.67 0.32
CA HIS A 68 -2.78 -15.63 1.39
C HIS A 68 -3.93 -15.52 2.39
N GLY A 69 -4.81 -16.52 2.38
CA GLY A 69 -5.97 -16.63 3.27
C GLY A 69 -5.62 -16.85 4.75
N GLU A 70 -4.48 -16.35 5.20
CA GLU A 70 -4.05 -16.39 6.58
C GLU A 70 -4.38 -15.04 7.22
N ILE A 71 -5.42 -15.02 8.04
CA ILE A 71 -5.68 -13.91 8.96
C ILE A 71 -4.44 -13.77 9.85
N LYS A 72 -3.84 -12.57 9.88
CA LYS A 72 -2.69 -12.26 10.73
C LYS A 72 -2.95 -12.69 12.18
N LEU A 73 -2.31 -13.78 12.60
CA LEU A 73 -2.34 -14.20 14.00
C LEU A 73 -1.55 -13.20 14.86
N PRO A 74 -2.02 -12.85 16.07
CA PRO A 74 -1.30 -11.96 16.96
C PRO A 74 -0.03 -12.66 17.46
N GLY A 75 1.11 -12.41 16.81
CA GLY A 75 2.41 -12.96 17.20
C GLY A 75 3.46 -13.01 16.09
N GLN A 76 3.09 -13.44 14.87
CA GLN A 76 3.99 -13.44 13.71
C GLN A 76 4.21 -12.05 13.11
N ALA A 77 3.23 -11.14 13.30
CA ALA A 77 3.30 -9.77 12.83
C ALA A 77 4.47 -8.98 13.46
N ASN A 78 4.65 -9.05 14.79
CA ASN A 78 5.45 -8.04 15.51
C ASN A 78 6.91 -7.92 15.04
N ARG A 79 7.62 -9.05 14.81
CA ARG A 79 9.03 -8.99 14.37
C ARG A 79 9.20 -8.46 12.95
N PHE A 80 8.25 -8.78 12.06
CA PHE A 80 8.24 -8.23 10.70
C PHE A 80 7.93 -6.73 10.74
N TYR A 81 6.96 -6.32 11.55
CA TYR A 81 6.59 -4.92 11.73
C TYR A 81 7.75 -4.08 12.30
N GLU A 82 8.43 -4.52 13.36
CA GLU A 82 9.54 -3.76 13.97
C GLU A 82 10.69 -3.51 12.99
N GLY A 83 11.11 -4.53 12.25
CA GLY A 83 12.14 -4.40 11.23
C GLY A 83 11.72 -3.49 10.07
N ALA A 84 10.52 -3.72 9.53
CA ALA A 84 9.99 -2.94 8.42
C ALA A 84 9.76 -1.47 8.79
N ILE A 85 9.32 -1.17 10.01
CA ILE A 85 9.16 0.20 10.52
C ILE A 85 10.52 0.91 10.61
N SER A 86 11.51 0.25 11.21
CA SER A 86 12.86 0.83 11.33
C SER A 86 13.46 1.11 9.96
N GLU A 87 13.37 0.17 9.02
CA GLU A 87 13.83 0.36 7.64
C GLU A 87 13.07 1.49 6.93
N HIS A 88 11.75 1.60 7.12
CA HIS A 88 10.93 2.65 6.50
C HIS A 88 11.37 4.04 6.96
N LEU A 89 11.62 4.21 8.27
CA LEU A 89 12.10 5.46 8.85
C LEU A 89 13.52 5.82 8.42
N GLN A 90 14.35 4.85 8.07
CA GLN A 90 15.71 5.10 7.57
C GLN A 90 15.73 5.50 6.09
N ILE A 91 14.71 5.12 5.32
CA ILE A 91 14.60 5.46 3.89
C ILE A 91 14.00 6.85 3.69
N GLY A 92 12.98 7.20 4.48
CA GLY A 92 12.30 8.50 4.45
C GLY A 92 13.10 9.60 5.11
#